data_AF-A0A6A6WJT2-F1
#
_entry.id   AF-A0A6A6WJT2-F1
#
_cell.length_a   1.000
_cell.length_b   1.000
_cell.length_c   1.000
_cell.angle_alpha   90.00
_cell.angle_beta   90.00
_cell.angle_gamma   90.00
#
_symmetry.space_group_name_H-M   'P 1'
#
loop_
_entity.id
_entity.type
_entity.pdbx_description
1 polymer ?
#
loop_
_entity_poly.entity_id
_entity_poly.type
_entity_poly.pdbx_seq_one_letter_code
_entity_poly.pdbx_strand_id
1 'polypeptide(L)'
;MTDSSIPNGSTKPCGRCTENPATLFIRASHFCDTCFKKYIRTKVTKRLDPFKVRNSASHQQHKPPTLLLPLTFTPSALALLEILDWHYRAQKARTGGRAGFELLVLYVALPAEVREVVGAEDVEEGVVDFDVDCDGGEGLERRIARLREMFPAHEVRVVWLGEEGVPGDLKGVLLGEGGGGGDGGGDGGVGDGKLSLATYLRALPSRTARADALALLKARFITSFATAPLPSPQSPQSPKPPKPPKPQAQAQTAQTAHAILHPQTTTSLAERTLCETAKGRAYALPHLTSEAARPHGIPTYFPARDLLRRELGVYLRIVGVQGRMEGLGELVFGGDDDWVGGMGGGMETGRREQPVTKNTTIEGLMRAFFEDVERGYPGIVANVVRTVERFERVEGGAGGAGGARDGDGDGDEGRRCVLCRMVVLDGRFGGVGWGGDQGGGEMDEDEGDGERSENKGRRRLCYGCSRSVP
;
A
#
# COMPACT_ATOMS: atom_id res chain seq x y z
N MET A 1 28.86 -14.54 7.01
CA MET A 1 29.66 -13.28 7.10
C MET A 1 28.83 -12.15 6.52
N THR A 2 27.90 -11.63 7.31
CA THR A 2 26.93 -10.58 6.91
C THR A 2 26.66 -9.66 8.09
N ASP A 3 27.72 -9.28 8.79
CA ASP A 3 27.65 -8.22 9.78
C ASP A 3 27.54 -6.89 9.03
N SER A 4 26.52 -6.10 9.35
CA SER A 4 26.36 -4.77 8.74
C SER A 4 27.31 -3.75 9.35
N SER A 5 27.84 -4.03 10.54
CA SER A 5 29.00 -3.37 11.14
C SER A 5 30.28 -4.05 10.70
N ILE A 6 31.35 -3.27 10.49
CA ILE A 6 32.69 -3.82 10.30
C ILE A 6 33.28 -4.11 11.69
N PRO A 7 33.70 -5.35 12.02
CA PRO A 7 34.32 -5.64 13.32
C PRO A 7 35.63 -4.85 13.47
N ASN A 8 35.84 -4.28 14.65
CA ASN A 8 37.01 -3.47 14.98
C ASN A 8 38.31 -4.27 14.79
N GLY A 9 39.15 -3.86 13.82
CA GLY A 9 40.42 -4.51 13.54
C GLY A 9 41.14 -4.00 12.28
N SER A 10 40.40 -3.56 11.25
CA SER A 10 40.97 -2.74 10.16
C SER A 10 39.87 -1.95 9.45
N THR A 11 39.86 -0.63 9.64
CA THR A 11 38.87 0.29 9.04
C THR A 11 39.17 0.53 7.57
N LYS A 12 38.74 -0.39 6.71
CA LYS A 12 38.78 -0.21 5.25
C LYS A 12 38.15 1.14 4.87
N PRO A 13 38.74 1.90 3.94
CA PRO A 13 38.16 3.17 3.50
C PRO A 13 36.82 2.94 2.79
N CYS A 14 35.93 3.92 2.86
CA CYS A 14 34.68 3.88 2.12
C CYS A 14 34.95 3.82 0.59
N GLY A 15 34.42 2.82 -0.09
CA GLY A 15 34.60 2.60 -1.53
C GLY A 15 33.94 3.65 -2.44
N ARG A 16 33.37 4.74 -1.87
CA ARG A 16 32.72 5.82 -2.62
C ARG A 16 33.38 7.19 -2.47
N CYS A 17 33.89 7.53 -1.29
CA CYS A 17 34.64 8.78 -1.08
C CYS A 17 36.14 8.56 -0.82
N THR A 18 36.57 7.34 -0.48
CA THR A 18 37.96 6.95 -0.11
C THR A 18 38.59 7.69 1.08
N GLU A 19 38.02 8.81 1.53
CA GLU A 19 38.47 9.64 2.64
C GLU A 19 38.04 9.11 4.01
N ASN A 20 36.77 8.70 4.13
CA ASN A 20 36.16 8.35 5.42
C ASN A 20 36.31 6.84 5.67
N PRO A 21 36.50 6.39 6.94
CA PRO A 21 36.44 4.98 7.27
C PRO A 21 35.06 4.42 6.92
N ALA A 22 35.00 3.20 6.42
CA ALA A 22 33.72 2.52 6.23
C ALA A 22 33.15 2.09 7.59
N THR A 23 31.88 2.42 7.81
CA THR A 23 31.06 2.02 8.96
C THR A 23 30.15 0.85 8.62
N LEU A 24 29.84 0.67 7.32
CA LEU A 24 28.81 -0.24 6.82
C LEU A 24 29.37 -1.17 5.75
N PHE A 25 28.85 -2.40 5.70
CA PHE A 25 29.05 -3.34 4.60
C PHE A 25 27.71 -3.81 4.02
N ILE A 26 27.39 -3.36 2.79
CA ILE A 26 26.08 -3.58 2.15
C ILE A 26 26.31 -3.92 0.67
N ARG A 27 25.60 -4.94 0.16
CA ARG A 27 25.74 -5.47 -1.22
C ARG A 27 27.21 -5.66 -1.64
N ALA A 28 27.98 -6.37 -0.82
CA ALA A 28 29.42 -6.61 -1.01
C ALA A 28 30.30 -5.35 -1.14
N SER A 29 29.82 -4.18 -0.69
CA SER A 29 30.51 -2.89 -0.80
C SER A 29 30.62 -2.18 0.55
N HIS A 30 31.75 -1.49 0.77
CA HIS A 30 32.05 -0.76 2.02
C HIS A 30 31.64 0.72 1.92
N PHE A 31 30.79 1.20 2.83
CA PHE A 31 30.30 2.58 2.86
C PHE A 31 30.55 3.26 4.20
N CYS A 32 30.78 4.57 4.18
CA CYS A 32 30.54 5.44 5.34
C CYS A 32 29.09 5.96 5.31
N ASP A 33 28.58 6.35 6.48
CA ASP A 33 27.20 6.80 6.70
C ASP A 33 26.78 7.92 5.74
N THR A 34 27.65 8.89 5.47
CA THR A 34 27.36 10.02 4.57
C THR A 34 27.18 9.57 3.12
N CYS A 35 28.05 8.67 2.64
CA CYS A 35 27.97 8.10 1.30
C CYS A 35 26.77 7.15 1.13
N PHE A 36 26.40 6.42 2.18
CA PHE A 36 25.21 5.56 2.21
C PHE A 36 23.92 6.38 2.24
N LYS A 37 23.81 7.38 3.13
CA LYS A 37 22.69 8.34 3.18
C LYS A 37 22.46 9.02 1.82
N LYS A 38 23.55 9.42 1.14
CA LYS A 38 23.51 9.95 -0.24
C LYS A 38 23.10 8.90 -1.28
N TYR A 39 23.53 7.64 -1.17
CA TYR A 39 23.11 6.55 -2.05
C TYR A 39 21.60 6.32 -2.00
N ILE A 40 21.05 6.11 -0.80
CA ILE A 40 19.63 5.85 -0.57
C ILE A 40 18.76 7.00 -1.08
N ARG A 41 19.05 8.24 -0.67
CA ARG A 41 18.35 9.44 -1.16
C ARG A 41 18.39 9.56 -2.68
N THR A 42 19.54 9.31 -3.32
CA THR A 42 19.68 9.39 -4.79
C THR A 42 18.80 8.34 -5.50
N LYS A 43 18.69 7.12 -4.95
CA LYS A 43 17.85 6.06 -5.53
C LYS A 43 16.38 6.45 -5.54
N VAL A 44 15.87 6.94 -4.41
CA VAL A 44 14.47 7.40 -4.29
C VAL A 44 14.21 8.64 -5.15
N THR A 45 15.05 9.68 -5.09
CA THR A 45 14.76 10.94 -5.81
C THR A 45 14.79 10.80 -7.32
N LYS A 46 15.57 9.85 -7.88
CA LYS A 46 15.54 9.57 -9.34
C LYS A 46 14.19 9.04 -9.80
N ARG A 47 13.47 8.28 -8.97
CA ARG A 47 12.11 7.81 -9.27
C ARG A 47 11.05 8.92 -9.09
N LEU A 48 11.42 10.04 -8.48
CA LEU A 48 10.60 11.24 -8.29
C LEU A 48 10.93 12.38 -9.28
N ASP A 49 11.80 12.13 -10.28
CA ASP A 49 12.12 13.08 -11.35
C ASP A 49 10.89 13.68 -12.09
N PRO A 50 9.74 12.99 -12.24
CA PRO A 50 8.51 13.59 -12.75
C PRO A 50 7.99 14.78 -11.93
N PHE A 51 8.24 14.79 -10.61
CA PHE A 51 7.71 15.72 -9.61
C PHE A 51 8.73 16.78 -9.15
N LYS A 52 9.77 17.04 -9.96
CA LYS A 52 10.70 18.15 -9.72
C LYS A 52 10.11 19.49 -10.17
N VAL A 53 10.51 20.59 -9.52
CA VAL A 53 10.14 21.93 -9.97
C VAL A 53 10.62 22.15 -11.40
N ARG A 54 9.69 22.55 -12.28
CA ARG A 54 9.98 23.00 -13.65
C ARG A 54 9.88 24.53 -13.70
N ASN A 55 10.78 25.16 -14.43
CA ASN A 55 10.86 26.63 -14.53
C ASN A 55 10.09 27.22 -15.71
N SER A 56 9.35 26.43 -16.49
CA SER A 56 8.54 26.96 -17.60
C SER A 56 7.40 27.85 -17.09
N ALA A 57 7.09 28.93 -17.80
CA ALA A 57 6.09 29.91 -17.40
C ALA A 57 4.71 29.29 -17.11
N SER A 58 4.31 28.27 -17.88
CA SER A 58 3.09 27.48 -17.64
C SER A 58 3.09 26.77 -16.28
N HIS A 59 4.20 26.14 -15.88
CA HIS A 59 4.30 25.46 -14.59
C HIS A 59 4.39 26.41 -13.39
N GLN A 60 4.67 27.70 -13.60
CA GLN A 60 4.69 28.69 -12.52
C GLN A 60 3.26 29.12 -12.10
N GLN A 61 2.26 28.94 -12.95
CA GLN A 61 0.87 29.32 -12.69
C GLN A 61 0.03 28.20 -12.09
N HIS A 62 0.42 26.94 -12.26
CA HIS A 62 -0.32 25.80 -11.71
C HIS A 62 0.12 25.46 -10.28
N LYS A 63 -0.86 25.16 -9.41
CA LYS A 63 -0.61 24.57 -8.09
C LYS A 63 0.18 23.25 -8.25
N PRO A 64 1.20 22.98 -7.41
CA PRO A 64 1.91 21.70 -7.45
C PRO A 64 0.96 20.52 -7.20
N PRO A 65 1.18 19.36 -7.84
CA PRO A 65 0.38 18.15 -7.64
C PRO A 65 0.50 17.64 -6.20
N THR A 66 -0.62 17.22 -5.61
CA THR A 66 -0.64 16.53 -4.32
C THR A 66 -0.37 15.05 -4.52
N LEU A 67 0.65 14.53 -3.84
CA LEU A 67 1.02 13.12 -3.83
C LEU A 67 0.54 12.50 -2.52
N LEU A 68 -0.17 11.38 -2.60
CA LEU A 68 -0.65 10.63 -1.44
C LEU A 68 0.41 9.60 -1.03
N LEU A 69 0.88 9.64 0.21
CA LEU A 69 1.67 8.58 0.83
C LEU A 69 0.77 7.84 1.84
N PRO A 70 0.30 6.61 1.52
CA PRO A 70 -0.29 5.73 2.51
C PRO A 70 0.84 5.28 3.45
N LEU A 71 0.85 5.85 4.64
CA LEU A 71 1.88 5.58 5.63
C LEU A 71 1.56 4.27 6.35
N THR A 72 2.60 3.47 6.52
CA THR A 72 2.70 2.61 7.70
C THR A 72 3.87 3.06 8.57
N PHE A 73 3.86 2.71 9.85
CA PHE A 73 4.98 2.92 10.78
C PHE A 73 5.99 1.76 10.67
N THR A 74 6.22 1.29 9.45
CA THR A 74 7.31 0.37 9.11
C THR A 74 8.59 1.14 8.82
N PRO A 75 9.79 0.54 9.01
CA PRO A 75 11.05 1.24 8.74
C PRO A 75 11.15 1.76 7.29
N SER A 76 10.63 1.01 6.32
CA SER A 76 10.59 1.41 4.91
C SER A 76 9.73 2.64 4.64
N ALA A 77 8.59 2.76 5.32
CA ALA A 77 7.64 3.84 5.09
C ALA A 77 8.03 5.12 5.82
N LEU A 78 8.54 5.03 7.05
CA LEU A 78 9.14 6.16 7.77
C LEU A 78 10.41 6.67 7.08
N ALA A 79 11.27 5.77 6.56
CA ALA A 79 12.43 6.16 5.76
C ALA A 79 12.01 6.85 4.45
N LEU A 80 10.96 6.38 3.77
CA LEU A 80 10.46 7.05 2.57
C LEU A 80 9.90 8.45 2.90
N LEU A 81 9.13 8.60 3.98
CA LEU A 81 8.62 9.89 4.44
C LEU A 81 9.75 10.88 4.75
N GLU A 82 10.80 10.44 5.45
CA GLU A 82 12.01 11.24 5.69
C GLU A 82 12.67 11.70 4.39
N ILE A 83 12.82 10.80 3.41
CA ILE A 83 13.48 11.11 2.14
C ILE A 83 12.62 12.08 1.32
N LEU A 84 11.30 11.93 1.33
CA LEU A 84 10.35 12.83 0.67
C LEU A 84 10.39 14.23 1.27
N ASP A 85 10.41 14.33 2.60
CA ASP A 85 10.48 15.58 3.34
C ASP A 85 11.84 16.30 3.18
N TRP A 86 12.94 15.53 3.19
CA TRP A 86 14.26 16.04 2.80
C TRP A 86 14.25 16.56 1.35
N HIS A 87 13.66 15.81 0.41
CA HIS A 87 13.61 16.19 -0.99
C HIS A 87 12.77 17.44 -1.22
N TYR A 88 11.60 17.52 -0.58
CA TYR A 88 10.71 18.68 -0.59
C TYR A 88 11.42 19.95 -0.11
N ARG A 89 12.09 19.90 1.06
CA ARG A 89 12.86 21.05 1.55
C ARG A 89 14.05 21.38 0.66
N ALA A 90 14.73 20.39 0.10
CA ALA A 90 15.84 20.61 -0.83
C ALA A 90 15.38 21.29 -2.14
N GLN A 91 14.17 20.99 -2.64
CA GLN A 91 13.56 21.73 -3.75
C GLN A 91 13.26 23.18 -3.33
N LYS A 92 12.56 23.40 -2.21
CA LYS A 92 12.25 24.75 -1.70
C LYS A 92 13.48 25.63 -1.54
N ALA A 93 14.54 25.10 -0.92
CA ALA A 93 15.79 25.84 -0.70
C ALA A 93 16.50 26.23 -2.02
N ARG A 94 16.45 25.36 -3.04
CA ARG A 94 17.09 25.61 -4.34
C ARG A 94 16.27 26.46 -5.30
N THR A 95 14.97 26.57 -5.08
CA THR A 95 14.04 27.11 -6.09
C THR A 95 13.16 28.24 -5.53
N GLY A 96 13.68 28.97 -4.54
CA GLY A 96 13.06 30.19 -4.01
C GLY A 96 11.73 29.94 -3.29
N GLY A 97 11.65 28.88 -2.49
CA GLY A 97 10.46 28.49 -1.74
C GLY A 97 9.47 27.57 -2.48
N ARG A 98 9.68 27.31 -3.77
CA ARG A 98 8.81 26.44 -4.58
C ARG A 98 9.17 24.95 -4.44
N ALA A 99 8.16 24.10 -4.42
CA ALA A 99 8.27 22.63 -4.50
C ALA A 99 7.45 22.11 -5.69
N GLY A 100 7.88 21.01 -6.29
CA GLY A 100 7.24 20.38 -7.45
C GLY A 100 6.10 19.42 -7.09
N PHE A 101 5.83 19.23 -5.80
CA PHE A 101 4.70 18.49 -5.26
C PHE A 101 4.32 19.00 -3.87
N GLU A 102 3.09 18.72 -3.45
CA GLU A 102 2.63 18.70 -2.06
C GLU A 102 2.53 17.24 -1.61
N LEU A 103 2.75 16.97 -0.31
CA LEU A 103 2.65 15.62 0.24
C LEU A 103 1.49 15.54 1.24
N LEU A 104 0.58 14.61 0.98
CA LEU A 104 -0.50 14.21 1.88
C LEU A 104 -0.17 12.82 2.43
N VAL A 105 0.02 12.74 3.74
CA VAL A 105 0.29 11.50 4.47
C VAL A 105 -1.03 10.96 5.00
N LEU A 106 -1.40 9.74 4.60
CA LEU A 106 -2.62 9.06 5.04
C LEU A 106 -2.27 7.85 5.87
N TYR A 107 -2.71 7.83 7.12
CA TYR A 107 -2.71 6.65 7.97
C TYR A 107 -4.12 6.04 8.00
N VAL A 108 -4.24 4.74 7.75
CA VAL A 108 -5.52 4.01 7.80
C VAL A 108 -5.54 3.14 9.05
N ALA A 109 -6.33 3.53 10.05
CA ALA A 109 -6.46 2.87 11.33
C ALA A 109 -7.48 1.72 11.27
N LEU A 110 -7.29 0.67 12.08
CA LEU A 110 -8.29 -0.38 12.31
C LEU A 110 -9.07 -0.10 13.60
N PRO A 111 -10.42 -0.13 13.57
CA PRO A 111 -11.25 -0.09 14.78
C PRO A 111 -10.92 -1.22 15.76
N ALA A 112 -11.10 -0.98 17.07
CA ALA A 112 -10.81 -1.97 18.11
C ALA A 112 -11.54 -3.31 17.88
N GLU A 113 -12.83 -3.26 17.53
CA GLU A 113 -13.65 -4.45 17.21
C GLU A 113 -13.10 -5.31 16.08
N VAL A 114 -12.38 -4.71 15.12
CA VAL A 114 -11.76 -5.42 13.99
C VAL A 114 -10.44 -6.05 14.44
N ARG A 115 -9.68 -5.36 15.29
CA ARG A 115 -8.41 -5.86 15.83
C ARG A 115 -8.59 -7.11 16.68
N GLU A 116 -9.65 -7.17 17.49
CA GLU A 116 -10.02 -8.38 18.24
C GLU A 116 -10.26 -9.60 17.33
N VAL A 117 -10.87 -9.39 16.15
CA VAL A 117 -11.17 -10.45 15.18
C VAL A 117 -9.94 -10.91 14.41
N VAL A 118 -8.95 -10.04 14.21
CA VAL A 118 -7.65 -10.44 13.66
C VAL A 118 -6.85 -11.21 14.70
N GLY A 119 -6.81 -10.71 15.94
CA GLY A 119 -5.98 -11.23 17.03
C GLY A 119 -4.58 -10.62 17.04
N ALA A 120 -4.00 -10.45 18.23
CA ALA A 120 -2.69 -9.82 18.40
C ALA A 120 -1.53 -10.63 17.77
N GLU A 121 -1.64 -11.95 17.69
CA GLU A 121 -0.59 -12.82 17.14
C GLU A 121 -0.47 -12.71 15.60
N ASP A 122 -1.59 -12.66 14.87
CA ASP A 122 -1.61 -12.33 13.42
C ASP A 122 -0.95 -10.97 13.15
N VAL A 123 -1.17 -10.05 14.08
CA VAL A 123 -0.70 -8.68 14.02
C VAL A 123 0.80 -8.56 14.25
N GLU A 124 1.33 -9.20 15.29
CA GLU A 124 2.74 -9.15 15.65
C GLU A 124 3.61 -9.92 14.65
N GLU A 125 3.09 -11.00 14.05
CA GLU A 125 3.71 -11.68 12.90
C GLU A 125 3.74 -10.81 11.61
N GLY A 126 3.12 -9.61 11.62
CA GLY A 126 3.11 -8.67 10.52
C GLY A 126 2.33 -9.15 9.29
N VAL A 127 1.40 -10.08 9.49
CA VAL A 127 0.61 -10.77 8.47
C VAL A 127 -0.30 -9.84 7.67
N VAL A 128 -0.85 -8.83 8.35
CA VAL A 128 -1.69 -7.80 7.75
C VAL A 128 -0.85 -6.64 7.24
N ASP A 129 -1.18 -6.07 6.08
CA ASP A 129 -0.72 -4.72 5.69
C ASP A 129 -1.47 -3.68 6.52
N PHE A 130 -1.34 -3.72 7.84
CA PHE A 130 -1.85 -2.73 8.77
C PHE A 130 -0.87 -2.60 9.91
N ASP A 131 -0.61 -1.35 10.29
CA ASP A 131 -0.09 -1.08 11.62
C ASP A 131 -1.20 -1.32 12.63
N VAL A 132 -0.85 -1.98 13.72
CA VAL A 132 -1.79 -2.27 14.79
C VAL A 132 -1.17 -1.88 16.11
N ASP A 133 -1.84 -0.96 16.79
CA ASP A 133 -1.28 -0.29 17.95
C ASP A 133 -1.47 -1.12 19.23
N CYS A 134 -0.55 -2.05 19.50
CA CYS A 134 -0.60 -2.93 20.68
C CYS A 134 -0.75 -2.14 22.00
N ASP A 135 -0.36 -0.86 22.01
CA ASP A 135 -0.39 0.07 23.15
C ASP A 135 -1.76 0.72 23.44
N GLY A 136 -2.88 0.10 23.03
CA GLY A 136 -4.22 0.48 23.48
C GLY A 136 -4.81 1.78 22.90
N GLY A 137 -4.33 2.27 21.75
CA GLY A 137 -4.85 3.48 21.08
C GLY A 137 -4.08 4.75 21.47
N GLU A 138 -3.69 4.89 22.74
CA GLU A 138 -2.84 5.99 23.21
C GLU A 138 -1.45 5.97 22.54
N GLY A 139 -0.92 4.78 22.22
CA GLY A 139 0.33 4.65 21.48
C GLY A 139 0.25 5.25 20.09
N LEU A 140 -0.83 4.97 19.35
CA LEU A 140 -1.07 5.52 18.03
C LEU A 140 -1.22 7.04 18.06
N GLU A 141 -2.00 7.58 19.01
CA GLU A 141 -2.16 9.02 19.15
C GLU A 141 -0.82 9.72 19.42
N ARG A 142 0.01 9.18 20.33
CA ARG A 142 1.37 9.67 20.58
C ARG A 142 2.27 9.58 19.34
N ARG A 143 2.25 8.46 18.62
CA ARG A 143 3.02 8.27 17.36
C ARG A 143 2.59 9.28 16.29
N ILE A 144 1.29 9.51 16.10
CA ILE A 144 0.74 10.48 15.14
C ILE A 144 1.03 11.93 15.56
N ALA A 145 0.98 12.26 16.84
CA ALA A 145 1.32 13.59 17.35
C ALA A 145 2.80 13.92 17.07
N ARG A 146 3.71 13.01 17.44
CA ARG A 146 5.15 13.14 17.18
C ARG A 146 5.46 13.15 15.68
N LEU A 147 4.74 12.36 14.87
CA LEU A 147 4.83 12.42 13.40
C LEU A 147 4.47 13.82 12.86
N ARG A 148 3.39 14.44 13.34
CA ARG A 148 2.99 15.80 12.93
C ARG A 148 4.03 16.85 13.32
N GLU A 149 4.63 16.73 14.51
CA GLU A 149 5.73 17.58 14.96
C GLU A 149 7.00 17.41 14.11
N MET A 150 7.35 16.16 13.77
CA MET A 150 8.52 15.85 12.93
C MET A 150 8.33 16.18 11.44
N PHE A 151 7.09 16.29 10.95
CA PHE A 151 6.77 16.54 9.54
C PHE A 151 5.81 17.72 9.31
N PRO A 152 6.07 18.93 9.86
CA PRO A 152 5.11 20.05 9.87
C PRO A 152 4.89 20.70 8.49
N ALA A 153 5.63 20.27 7.47
CA ALA A 153 5.49 20.72 6.08
C ALA A 153 4.48 19.86 5.28
N HIS A 154 3.92 18.82 5.89
CA HIS A 154 3.10 17.80 5.24
C HIS A 154 1.80 17.60 6.00
N GLU A 155 0.70 17.40 5.27
CA GLU A 155 -0.60 17.17 5.88
C GLU A 155 -0.70 15.71 6.32
N VAL A 156 -1.09 15.46 7.59
CA VAL A 156 -1.22 14.10 8.15
C VAL A 156 -2.66 13.82 8.53
N ARG A 157 -3.34 13.00 7.72
CA ARG A 157 -4.70 12.53 7.94
C ARG A 157 -4.70 11.10 8.50
N VAL A 158 -5.58 10.88 9.47
CA VAL A 158 -5.91 9.57 10.04
C VAL A 158 -7.35 9.28 9.68
N VAL A 159 -7.64 8.09 9.15
CA VAL A 159 -9.01 7.65 8.86
C VAL A 159 -9.21 6.21 9.32
N TRP A 160 -10.40 5.90 9.84
CA TRP A 160 -10.72 4.60 10.42
C TRP A 160 -11.43 3.69 9.40
N LEU A 161 -10.89 2.49 9.19
CA LEU A 161 -11.46 1.49 8.30
C LEU A 161 -12.69 0.82 8.95
N GLY A 162 -13.85 1.48 8.87
CA GLY A 162 -15.13 0.92 9.32
C GLY A 162 -16.22 1.97 9.56
N GLU A 163 -15.86 3.17 10.02
CA GLU A 163 -16.83 4.22 10.38
C GLU A 163 -17.60 4.77 9.17
N GLU A 164 -16.92 4.92 8.02
CA GLU A 164 -17.53 5.28 6.73
C GLU A 164 -18.33 4.13 6.09
N GLY A 165 -18.30 2.93 6.70
CA GLY A 165 -18.91 1.71 6.22
C GLY A 165 -18.11 1.00 5.14
N VAL A 166 -18.38 -0.30 4.96
CA VAL A 166 -17.91 -1.04 3.78
C VAL A 166 -18.57 -0.42 2.54
N PRO A 167 -17.83 -0.10 1.45
CA PRO A 167 -18.40 0.48 0.24
C PRO A 167 -19.62 -0.29 -0.28
N GLY A 168 -20.64 0.42 -0.77
CA GLY A 168 -21.94 -0.17 -1.10
C GLY A 168 -21.86 -1.32 -2.12
N ASP A 169 -20.92 -1.26 -3.07
CA ASP A 169 -20.69 -2.31 -4.08
C ASP A 169 -20.09 -3.60 -3.50
N LEU A 170 -19.47 -3.53 -2.32
CA LEU A 170 -19.01 -4.69 -1.58
C LEU A 170 -20.14 -5.34 -0.77
N LYS A 171 -21.14 -4.60 -0.28
CA LYS A 171 -22.24 -5.18 0.55
C LYS A 171 -22.87 -6.41 -0.10
N GLY A 172 -23.24 -6.33 -1.38
CA GLY A 172 -23.83 -7.46 -2.13
C GLY A 172 -22.86 -8.61 -2.43
N VAL A 173 -21.55 -8.41 -2.28
CA VAL A 173 -20.53 -9.48 -2.35
C VAL A 173 -20.29 -10.10 -0.97
N LEU A 174 -20.40 -9.33 0.12
CA LEU A 174 -20.11 -9.78 1.48
C LEU A 174 -21.32 -10.40 2.19
N LEU A 175 -22.55 -10.03 1.81
CA LEU A 175 -23.79 -10.51 2.45
C LEU A 175 -24.31 -11.84 1.91
N GLY A 176 -24.00 -12.19 0.66
CA GLY A 176 -24.44 -13.46 0.05
C GLY A 176 -25.97 -13.62 -0.03
N GLU A 177 -26.74 -12.53 -0.02
CA GLU A 177 -28.20 -12.57 0.04
C GLU A 177 -28.83 -13.19 -1.22
N GLY A 178 -29.28 -14.44 -1.07
CA GLY A 178 -30.34 -15.02 -1.87
C GLY A 178 -31.65 -14.28 -1.61
N GLY A 179 -31.86 -13.18 -2.33
CA GLY A 179 -33.05 -12.36 -2.24
C GLY A 179 -34.25 -13.00 -2.93
N GLY A 180 -34.81 -14.05 -2.32
CA GLY A 180 -36.09 -14.63 -2.71
C GLY A 180 -37.23 -13.65 -2.46
N GLY A 181 -37.59 -12.86 -3.48
CA GLY A 181 -38.72 -11.94 -3.44
C GLY A 181 -40.06 -12.67 -3.45
N GLY A 182 -40.51 -13.12 -2.28
CA GLY A 182 -41.89 -13.57 -2.08
C GLY A 182 -42.79 -12.36 -1.78
N ASP A 183 -43.77 -12.11 -2.65
CA ASP A 183 -44.81 -11.11 -2.41
C ASP A 183 -45.56 -11.41 -1.11
N GLY A 184 -45.44 -10.51 -0.13
CA GLY A 184 -46.04 -10.64 1.19
C GLY A 184 -46.11 -9.28 1.86
N GLY A 185 -47.21 -8.56 1.63
CA GLY A 185 -47.39 -7.20 2.16
C GLY A 185 -47.31 -7.15 3.69
N GLY A 186 -46.28 -6.49 4.20
CA GLY A 186 -46.08 -6.23 5.62
C GLY A 186 -45.35 -4.91 5.81
N ASP A 187 -46.03 -3.93 6.42
CA ASP A 187 -45.43 -2.67 6.83
C ASP A 187 -44.41 -2.94 7.95
N GLY A 188 -43.13 -2.91 7.60
CA GLY A 188 -42.01 -3.21 8.48
C GLY A 188 -40.73 -2.60 7.90
N GLY A 189 -40.25 -1.53 8.52
CA GLY A 189 -39.14 -0.74 7.98
C GLY A 189 -37.88 -1.57 7.74
N VAL A 190 -37.40 -1.56 6.49
CA VAL A 190 -36.09 -2.13 6.11
C VAL A 190 -35.00 -1.30 6.80
N GLY A 191 -34.49 -1.83 7.91
CA GLY A 191 -33.38 -1.22 8.62
C GLY A 191 -32.13 -1.21 7.75
N ASP A 192 -31.46 -0.06 7.69
CA ASP A 192 -30.25 0.18 6.91
C ASP A 192 -29.05 -0.58 7.53
N GLY A 193 -29.03 -1.91 7.32
CA GLY A 193 -28.11 -2.85 7.92
C GLY A 193 -26.67 -2.61 7.48
N LYS A 194 -25.95 -1.77 8.23
CA LYS A 194 -24.50 -1.65 8.11
C LYS A 194 -23.84 -2.95 8.60
N LEU A 195 -23.48 -3.84 7.67
CA LEU A 195 -22.62 -4.99 7.97
C LEU A 195 -21.30 -4.47 8.57
N SER A 196 -21.06 -4.77 9.86
CA SER A 196 -19.77 -4.44 10.48
C SER A 196 -18.65 -5.26 9.82
N LEU A 197 -17.51 -4.60 9.59
CA LEU A 197 -16.29 -5.22 9.11
C LEU A 197 -15.85 -6.38 10.03
N ALA A 198 -16.05 -6.25 11.34
CA ALA A 198 -15.75 -7.31 12.30
C ALA A 198 -16.63 -8.56 12.06
N THR A 199 -17.92 -8.39 11.74
CA THR A 199 -18.82 -9.50 11.40
C THR A 199 -18.38 -10.21 10.12
N TYR A 200 -18.03 -9.45 9.08
CA TYR A 200 -17.51 -10.02 7.84
C TYR A 200 -16.23 -10.84 8.05
N LEU A 201 -15.27 -10.31 8.80
CA LEU A 201 -13.99 -11.01 9.05
C LEU A 201 -14.19 -12.28 9.89
N ARG A 202 -15.16 -12.33 10.81
CA ARG A 202 -15.51 -13.55 11.56
C ARG A 202 -16.09 -14.66 10.66
N ALA A 203 -16.68 -14.32 9.51
CA ALA A 203 -17.20 -15.29 8.56
C ALA A 203 -16.12 -15.93 7.67
N LEU A 204 -14.90 -15.38 7.63
CA LEU A 204 -13.82 -15.90 6.79
C LEU A 204 -13.07 -17.07 7.45
N PRO A 205 -12.88 -18.20 6.75
CA PRO A 205 -12.49 -19.48 7.38
C PRO A 205 -11.01 -19.59 7.78
N SER A 206 -10.14 -18.62 7.46
CA SER A 206 -8.70 -18.72 7.75
C SER A 206 -8.04 -17.37 8.08
N ARG A 207 -6.90 -17.41 8.81
CA ARG A 207 -6.04 -16.24 9.08
C ARG A 207 -5.68 -15.51 7.78
N THR A 208 -5.18 -16.25 6.79
CA THR A 208 -4.86 -15.73 5.45
C THR A 208 -6.05 -15.06 4.77
N ALA A 209 -7.25 -15.64 4.80
CA ALA A 209 -8.44 -15.02 4.19
C ALA A 209 -8.81 -13.70 4.87
N ARG A 210 -8.78 -13.64 6.21
CA ARG A 210 -8.99 -12.40 6.99
C ARG A 210 -7.95 -11.33 6.64
N ALA A 211 -6.67 -11.69 6.63
CA ALA A 211 -5.58 -10.77 6.33
C ALA A 211 -5.63 -10.24 4.90
N ASP A 212 -5.94 -11.12 3.95
CA ASP A 212 -6.06 -10.78 2.54
C ASP A 212 -7.25 -9.85 2.27
N ALA A 213 -8.41 -10.15 2.86
CA ALA A 213 -9.59 -9.29 2.74
C ALA A 213 -9.33 -7.89 3.32
N LEU A 214 -8.65 -7.80 4.47
CA LEU A 214 -8.20 -6.52 5.04
C LEU A 214 -7.27 -5.76 4.09
N ALA A 215 -6.25 -6.40 3.52
CA ALA A 215 -5.33 -5.77 2.59
C ALA A 215 -6.04 -5.24 1.33
N LEU A 216 -7.00 -5.99 0.80
CA LEU A 216 -7.83 -5.58 -0.34
C LEU A 216 -8.74 -4.39 0.00
N LEU A 217 -9.39 -4.41 1.17
CA LEU A 217 -10.21 -3.29 1.66
C LEU A 217 -9.37 -2.03 1.91
N LYS A 218 -8.16 -2.16 2.47
CA LYS A 218 -7.21 -1.04 2.64
C LYS A 218 -6.84 -0.42 1.30
N ALA A 219 -6.44 -1.24 0.32
CA ALA A 219 -6.03 -0.77 -1.00
C ALA A 219 -7.18 -0.04 -1.71
N ARG A 220 -8.41 -0.58 -1.62
CA ARG A 220 -9.62 0.09 -2.12
C ARG A 220 -9.92 1.39 -1.38
N PHE A 221 -9.80 1.41 -0.05
CA PHE A 221 -10.05 2.59 0.75
C PHE A 221 -9.08 3.73 0.41
N ILE A 222 -7.77 3.45 0.43
CA ILE A 222 -6.70 4.39 0.03
C ILE A 222 -6.98 4.96 -1.36
N THR A 223 -7.37 4.10 -2.30
CA THR A 223 -7.68 4.49 -3.68
C THR A 223 -8.89 5.41 -3.74
N SER A 224 -9.98 5.02 -3.10
CA SER A 224 -11.21 5.81 -3.03
C SER A 224 -10.92 7.20 -2.45
N PHE A 225 -10.19 7.25 -1.35
CA PHE A 225 -9.72 8.46 -0.70
C PHE A 225 -8.83 9.33 -1.62
N ALA A 226 -7.96 8.71 -2.43
CA ALA A 226 -7.10 9.42 -3.37
C ALA A 226 -7.88 10.04 -4.55
N THR A 227 -8.95 9.38 -5.00
CA THR A 227 -9.79 9.81 -6.13
C THR A 227 -10.97 10.69 -5.74
N ALA A 228 -11.38 10.67 -4.47
CA ALA A 228 -12.46 11.50 -3.95
C ALA A 228 -12.02 12.96 -3.77
N PRO A 229 -12.98 13.91 -3.84
CA PRO A 229 -12.82 15.26 -3.30
C PRO A 229 -12.23 15.28 -1.89
N LEU A 230 -10.97 15.69 -1.72
CA LEU A 230 -10.43 15.91 -0.38
C LEU A 230 -11.16 17.12 0.26
N PRO A 231 -11.78 16.97 1.44
CA PRO A 231 -12.32 18.12 2.16
C PRO A 231 -11.19 19.06 2.55
N SER A 232 -11.45 20.36 2.45
CA SER A 232 -10.52 21.44 2.82
C SER A 232 -10.05 21.29 4.28
N PRO A 233 -8.76 21.48 4.60
CA PRO A 233 -8.30 21.45 5.99
C PRO A 233 -8.99 22.57 6.79
N GLN A 234 -9.70 22.20 7.85
CA GLN A 234 -10.38 23.17 8.71
C GLN A 234 -9.35 23.95 9.53
N SER A 235 -9.16 25.23 9.19
CA SER A 235 -8.42 26.16 10.05
C SER A 235 -9.14 26.30 11.39
N PRO A 236 -8.43 26.36 12.54
CA PRO A 236 -9.05 26.62 13.83
C PRO A 236 -9.77 27.98 13.81
N GLN A 237 -11.10 27.93 13.81
CA GLN A 237 -11.93 29.13 13.73
C GLN A 237 -11.94 29.84 15.08
N SER A 238 -11.25 30.99 15.16
CA SER A 238 -11.48 31.95 16.22
C SER A 238 -12.87 32.60 16.04
N PRO A 239 -13.69 32.74 17.11
CA PRO A 239 -15.05 33.23 16.98
C PRO A 239 -15.05 34.70 16.53
N LYS A 240 -15.57 34.96 15.33
CA LYS A 240 -15.85 36.32 14.83
C LYS A 240 -17.36 36.61 14.90
N PRO A 241 -17.75 37.86 15.23
CA PRO A 241 -19.15 38.23 15.42
C PRO A 241 -19.95 38.19 14.10
N PRO A 242 -21.28 38.01 14.18
CA PRO A 242 -22.12 37.78 13.01
C PRO A 242 -22.21 39.00 12.08
N LYS A 243 -22.19 38.75 10.77
CA LYS A 243 -22.61 39.69 9.73
C LYS A 243 -23.64 39.03 8.80
N PRO A 244 -24.60 39.81 8.25
CA PRO A 244 -25.71 39.28 7.47
C PRO A 244 -25.29 38.71 6.09
N PRO A 245 -26.11 37.85 5.49
CA PRO A 245 -25.68 36.99 4.38
C PRO A 245 -25.56 37.74 3.04
N LYS A 246 -24.59 37.31 2.23
CA LYS A 246 -24.58 37.48 0.77
C LYS A 246 -24.39 36.11 0.11
N PRO A 247 -25.16 35.77 -0.93
CA PRO A 247 -24.94 34.53 -1.67
C PRO A 247 -23.76 34.71 -2.62
N GLN A 248 -22.59 34.22 -2.23
CA GLN A 248 -21.50 33.94 -3.16
C GLN A 248 -21.06 32.50 -2.96
N ALA A 249 -21.55 31.61 -3.83
CA ALA A 249 -21.07 30.25 -3.93
C ALA A 249 -19.63 30.24 -4.44
N GLN A 250 -18.67 30.38 -3.53
CA GLN A 250 -17.28 30.04 -3.80
C GLN A 250 -17.21 28.52 -3.92
N ALA A 251 -17.21 28.02 -5.16
CA ALA A 251 -16.99 26.61 -5.45
C ALA A 251 -15.61 26.21 -4.93
N GLN A 252 -15.58 25.54 -3.78
CA GLN A 252 -14.37 24.95 -3.23
C GLN A 252 -13.93 23.84 -4.19
N THR A 253 -12.82 24.04 -4.89
CA THR A 253 -12.28 23.05 -5.83
C THR A 253 -11.78 21.84 -5.05
N ALA A 254 -12.64 20.85 -4.95
CA ALA A 254 -12.34 19.47 -4.56
C ALA A 254 -11.00 19.02 -5.13
N GLN A 255 -9.97 18.94 -4.28
CA GLN A 255 -8.64 18.53 -4.72
C GLN A 255 -8.53 17.01 -4.59
N THR A 256 -8.24 16.32 -5.69
CA THR A 256 -7.92 14.89 -5.68
C THR A 256 -6.40 14.70 -5.61
N ALA A 257 -5.94 13.51 -5.19
CA ALA A 257 -4.53 13.18 -5.29
C ALA A 257 -4.12 12.93 -6.75
N HIS A 258 -2.95 13.43 -7.13
CA HIS A 258 -2.41 13.24 -8.49
C HIS A 258 -1.81 11.85 -8.69
N ALA A 259 -1.19 11.30 -7.64
CA ALA A 259 -0.58 9.97 -7.65
C ALA A 259 -0.45 9.40 -6.22
N ILE A 260 -0.32 8.07 -6.12
CA ILE A 260 -0.05 7.37 -4.86
C ILE A 260 1.42 6.94 -4.83
N LEU A 261 2.13 7.30 -3.75
CA LEU A 261 3.50 6.88 -3.47
C LEU A 261 3.47 5.71 -2.48
N HIS A 262 3.95 4.56 -2.94
CA HIS A 262 3.93 3.31 -2.19
C HIS A 262 5.30 3.05 -1.54
N PRO A 263 5.37 2.78 -0.21
CA PRO A 263 6.63 2.59 0.52
C PRO A 263 7.35 1.26 0.25
N GLN A 264 6.80 0.39 -0.60
CA GLN A 264 7.32 -0.95 -0.87
C GLN A 264 8.75 -0.93 -1.46
N THR A 265 9.64 -1.64 -0.76
CA THR A 265 11.01 -2.02 -1.15
C THR A 265 11.02 -3.15 -2.19
N THR A 266 12.18 -3.42 -2.83
CA THR A 266 12.37 -4.60 -3.69
C THR A 266 11.92 -5.88 -2.97
N THR A 267 12.24 -5.99 -1.68
CA THR A 267 11.92 -7.13 -0.81
C THR A 267 10.43 -7.32 -0.64
N SER A 268 9.71 -6.26 -0.24
CA SER A 268 8.24 -6.33 -0.09
C SER A 268 7.50 -6.51 -1.43
N LEU A 269 8.08 -6.06 -2.56
CA LEU A 269 7.54 -6.33 -3.89
C LEU A 269 7.74 -7.78 -4.31
N ALA A 270 8.86 -8.41 -3.93
CA ALA A 270 9.10 -9.84 -4.16
C ALA A 270 8.19 -10.71 -3.27
N GLU A 271 8.03 -10.34 -1.99
CA GLU A 271 7.05 -10.92 -1.05
C GLU A 271 5.64 -10.87 -1.64
N ARG A 272 5.17 -9.67 -2.02
CA ARG A 272 3.86 -9.47 -2.67
C ARG A 272 3.72 -10.28 -3.96
N THR A 273 4.79 -10.39 -4.75
CA THR A 273 4.79 -11.19 -6.00
C THR A 273 4.43 -12.65 -5.73
N LEU A 274 5.06 -13.29 -4.76
CA LEU A 274 4.77 -14.68 -4.43
C LEU A 274 3.44 -14.84 -3.69
N CYS A 275 3.09 -13.93 -2.77
CA CYS A 275 1.80 -13.93 -2.09
C CYS A 275 0.61 -13.87 -3.07
N GLU A 276 0.58 -12.87 -3.96
CA GLU A 276 -0.52 -12.73 -4.93
C GLU A 276 -0.54 -13.88 -5.95
N THR A 277 0.62 -14.46 -6.29
CA THR A 277 0.68 -15.67 -7.13
C THR A 277 0.03 -16.86 -6.41
N ALA A 278 0.42 -17.15 -5.17
CA ALA A 278 -0.15 -18.24 -4.36
C ALA A 278 -1.64 -18.07 -4.07
N LYS A 279 -2.13 -16.83 -3.98
CA LYS A 279 -3.56 -16.51 -3.84
C LYS A 279 -4.35 -16.64 -5.14
N GLY A 280 -3.69 -16.73 -6.30
CA GLY A 280 -4.36 -16.83 -7.61
C GLY A 280 -4.69 -15.48 -8.26
N ARG A 281 -3.85 -14.45 -8.02
CA ARG A 281 -3.99 -13.09 -8.57
C ARG A 281 -2.74 -12.62 -9.33
N ALA A 282 -1.98 -13.57 -9.88
CA ALA A 282 -0.80 -13.28 -10.71
C ALA A 282 -1.07 -12.29 -11.85
N TYR A 283 -2.27 -12.31 -12.44
CA TYR A 283 -2.69 -11.38 -13.50
C TYR A 283 -2.71 -9.89 -13.06
N ALA A 284 -2.88 -9.62 -11.77
CA ALA A 284 -2.89 -8.26 -11.23
C ALA A 284 -1.47 -7.73 -10.97
N LEU A 285 -0.47 -8.61 -10.87
CA LEU A 285 0.92 -8.26 -10.53
C LEU A 285 1.56 -7.19 -11.42
N PRO A 286 1.35 -7.15 -12.76
CA PRO A 286 1.89 -6.09 -13.60
C PRO A 286 1.45 -4.71 -13.13
N HIS A 287 0.19 -4.57 -12.69
CA HIS A 287 -0.39 -3.34 -12.16
C HIS A 287 -0.05 -3.08 -10.69
N LEU A 288 0.07 -4.13 -9.87
CA LEU A 288 0.37 -4.03 -8.43
C LEU A 288 1.86 -3.82 -8.13
N THR A 289 2.73 -4.00 -9.12
CA THR A 289 4.18 -3.84 -8.96
C THR A 289 4.81 -2.83 -9.91
N SER A 290 4.24 -2.53 -11.10
CA SER A 290 4.87 -1.57 -12.02
C SER A 290 4.76 -0.12 -11.56
N GLU A 291 5.73 0.71 -11.93
CA GLU A 291 5.60 2.16 -11.83
C GLU A 291 4.65 2.75 -12.88
N ALA A 292 3.99 3.85 -12.49
CA ALA A 292 2.97 4.58 -13.25
C ALA A 292 1.79 3.72 -13.72
N ALA A 293 1.62 2.53 -13.15
CA ALA A 293 0.43 1.72 -13.35
C ALA A 293 -0.81 2.44 -12.80
N ARG A 294 -1.96 2.23 -13.43
CA ARG A 294 -3.25 2.81 -13.04
C ARG A 294 -4.25 1.71 -12.70
N PRO A 295 -3.99 0.88 -11.67
CA PRO A 295 -4.89 -0.23 -11.30
C PRO A 295 -6.33 0.26 -11.10
N HIS A 296 -6.48 1.50 -10.64
CA HIS A 296 -7.75 2.15 -10.34
C HIS A 296 -7.82 3.60 -10.88
N GLY A 297 -7.27 3.83 -12.08
CA GLY A 297 -7.29 5.15 -12.76
C GLY A 297 -6.24 6.16 -12.27
N ILE A 298 -5.93 6.19 -10.97
CA ILE A 298 -4.85 6.99 -10.39
C ILE A 298 -3.47 6.31 -10.57
N PRO A 299 -2.41 7.03 -10.99
CA PRO A 299 -1.08 6.45 -11.16
C PRO A 299 -0.41 6.15 -9.82
N THR A 300 0.25 4.99 -9.73
CA THR A 300 1.01 4.54 -8.56
C THR A 300 2.51 4.54 -8.83
N TYR A 301 3.31 4.87 -7.81
CA TYR A 301 4.78 4.88 -7.89
C TYR A 301 5.38 4.16 -6.70
N PHE A 302 6.54 3.53 -6.89
CA PHE A 302 7.27 2.79 -5.86
C PHE A 302 8.67 3.39 -5.66
N PRO A 303 8.82 4.55 -4.99
CA PRO A 303 10.10 5.25 -4.94
C PRO A 303 11.22 4.43 -4.26
N ALA A 304 10.85 3.51 -3.37
CA ALA A 304 11.77 2.57 -2.71
C ALA A 304 12.09 1.29 -3.51
N ARG A 305 11.56 1.13 -4.74
CA ARG A 305 11.64 -0.12 -5.55
C ARG A 305 13.03 -0.74 -5.68
N ASP A 306 14.09 0.08 -5.75
CA ASP A 306 15.47 -0.40 -5.94
C ASP A 306 16.22 -0.74 -4.64
N LEU A 307 15.58 -0.50 -3.50
CA LEU A 307 16.17 -0.61 -2.17
C LEU A 307 15.62 -1.84 -1.45
N LEU A 308 16.49 -2.50 -0.70
CA LEU A 308 16.17 -3.65 0.13
C LEU A 308 15.59 -3.20 1.48
N ARG A 309 14.92 -4.11 2.20
CA ARG A 309 14.30 -3.81 3.50
C ARG A 309 15.36 -3.39 4.52
N ARG A 310 16.45 -4.14 4.66
CA ARG A 310 17.55 -3.77 5.59
C ARG A 310 18.26 -2.48 5.20
N GLU A 311 18.33 -2.13 3.92
CA GLU A 311 18.95 -0.87 3.51
C GLU A 311 18.18 0.34 4.04
N LEU A 312 16.83 0.28 4.05
CA LEU A 312 16.01 1.33 4.66
C LEU A 312 16.03 1.28 6.19
N GLY A 313 16.11 0.10 6.82
CA GLY A 313 16.29 0.00 8.28
C GLY A 313 17.64 0.58 8.77
N VAL A 314 18.74 0.29 8.06
CA VAL A 314 20.06 0.90 8.31
C VAL A 314 20.01 2.41 8.06
N TYR A 315 19.38 2.85 6.97
CA TYR A 315 19.22 4.26 6.66
C TYR A 315 18.44 5.01 7.76
N LEU A 316 17.34 4.43 8.24
CA LEU A 316 16.48 5.04 9.25
C LEU A 316 17.26 5.28 10.54
N ARG A 317 18.07 4.32 11.01
CA ARG A 317 18.95 4.50 12.18
C ARG A 317 19.99 5.62 11.97
N ILE A 318 20.66 5.65 10.82
CA ILE A 318 21.68 6.68 10.50
C ILE A 318 21.07 8.09 10.41
N VAL A 319 19.76 8.22 10.21
CA VAL A 319 19.04 9.51 10.27
C VAL A 319 18.40 9.75 11.65
N GLY A 320 17.93 8.70 12.31
CA GLY A 320 17.18 8.72 13.57
C GLY A 320 18.01 8.97 14.83
N VAL A 321 19.34 8.93 14.73
CA VAL A 321 20.27 9.15 15.87
C VAL A 321 20.76 10.60 15.98
N GLN A 322 20.53 11.47 14.98
CA GLN A 322 21.10 12.83 14.98
C GLN A 322 20.22 13.91 14.34
N GLY A 323 20.05 15.01 15.08
CA GLY A 323 19.46 16.26 14.59
C GLY A 323 17.93 16.20 14.53
N ARG A 324 17.33 16.90 13.56
CA ARG A 324 15.87 17.11 13.50
C ARG A 324 15.02 15.84 13.36
N MET A 325 15.64 14.67 13.12
CA MET A 325 14.97 13.37 13.02
C MET A 325 15.29 12.44 14.20
N GLU A 326 15.86 12.97 15.27
CA GLU A 326 16.18 12.21 16.48
C GLU A 326 14.94 11.48 17.02
N GLY A 327 15.10 10.17 17.26
CA GLY A 327 14.02 9.30 17.70
C GLY A 327 12.97 8.93 16.65
N LEU A 328 13.26 9.12 15.35
CA LEU A 328 12.39 8.65 14.26
C LEU A 328 12.24 7.11 14.25
N GLY A 329 13.22 6.38 14.78
CA GLY A 329 13.15 4.92 14.97
C GLY A 329 12.11 4.48 16.00
N GLU A 330 11.94 5.26 17.08
CA GLU A 330 10.98 4.98 18.15
C GLU A 330 9.51 4.99 17.68
N LEU A 331 9.23 5.53 16.49
CA LEU A 331 7.91 5.49 15.88
C LEU A 331 7.59 4.14 15.22
N VAL A 332 8.57 3.24 15.02
CA VAL A 332 8.39 1.93 14.36
C VAL A 332 7.56 0.97 15.23
N PHE A 333 6.57 0.30 14.65
CA PHE A 333 5.89 -0.82 15.32
C PHE A 333 6.78 -2.07 15.38
N GLY A 334 6.74 -2.77 16.52
CA GLY A 334 7.59 -3.93 16.81
C GLY A 334 9.00 -3.59 17.34
N GLY A 335 9.36 -2.30 17.43
CA GLY A 335 10.65 -1.86 17.94
C GLY A 335 11.82 -1.98 16.95
N ASP A 336 12.99 -1.47 17.36
CA ASP A 336 14.19 -1.40 16.52
C ASP A 336 14.88 -2.77 16.30
N ASP A 337 14.75 -3.71 17.24
CA ASP A 337 15.54 -4.94 17.27
C ASP A 337 15.16 -5.96 16.20
N ASP A 338 13.86 -6.06 15.87
CA ASP A 338 13.33 -7.15 15.03
C ASP A 338 13.70 -6.99 13.55
N TRP A 339 13.75 -5.73 13.06
CA TRP A 339 14.02 -5.40 11.65
C TRP A 339 15.50 -5.29 11.30
N VAL A 340 16.34 -5.03 12.31
CA VAL A 340 17.79 -4.83 12.15
C VAL A 340 18.55 -6.16 12.17
N GLY A 341 18.10 -7.10 13.01
CA GLY A 341 18.81 -8.32 13.32
C GLY A 341 20.02 -8.06 14.21
N GLY A 342 19.82 -8.21 15.53
CA GLY A 342 20.85 -8.56 16.51
C GLY A 342 22.18 -7.79 16.39
N MET A 343 22.16 -6.47 16.58
CA MET A 343 23.39 -5.67 16.74
C MET A 343 23.67 -5.32 18.23
N GLY A 344 22.85 -5.82 19.16
CA GLY A 344 22.95 -5.59 20.60
C GLY A 344 22.98 -6.89 21.41
N GLY A 345 24.17 -7.47 21.57
CA GLY A 345 24.44 -8.54 22.53
C GLY A 345 24.19 -9.98 22.04
N GLY A 346 25.07 -10.89 22.46
CA GLY A 346 24.88 -12.35 22.33
C GLY A 346 25.30 -12.95 20.99
N MET A 347 26.26 -13.86 21.03
CA MET A 347 26.69 -14.64 19.87
C MET A 347 25.73 -15.83 19.65
N GLU A 348 24.66 -15.61 18.89
CA GLU A 348 23.90 -16.70 18.27
C GLU A 348 23.89 -16.53 16.74
N THR A 349 24.81 -17.22 16.07
CA THR A 349 24.83 -17.36 14.61
C THR A 349 23.76 -18.34 14.10
N GLY A 350 22.64 -18.43 14.83
CA GLY A 350 21.49 -19.25 14.49
C GLY A 350 20.68 -18.60 13.38
N ARG A 351 20.30 -19.39 12.39
CA ARG A 351 19.17 -19.06 11.53
C ARG A 351 17.95 -18.95 12.44
N ARG A 352 17.29 -17.80 12.50
CA ARG A 352 16.00 -17.64 13.21
C ARG A 352 14.94 -18.36 12.38
N GLU A 353 14.95 -19.69 12.45
CA GLU A 353 13.93 -20.55 11.87
C GLU A 353 12.65 -20.31 12.65
N GLN A 354 11.84 -19.35 12.16
CA GLN A 354 10.45 -19.28 12.57
C GLN A 354 9.81 -20.63 12.20
N PRO A 355 9.31 -21.41 13.17
CA PRO A 355 8.70 -22.68 12.86
C PRO A 355 7.46 -22.41 12.03
N VAL A 356 7.41 -22.94 10.80
CA VAL A 356 6.22 -22.86 9.96
C VAL A 356 5.15 -23.72 10.62
N THR A 357 4.25 -23.07 11.35
CA THR A 357 3.14 -23.75 12.03
C THR A 357 1.98 -23.93 11.05
N LYS A 358 1.01 -24.77 11.42
CA LYS A 358 -0.24 -24.93 10.64
C LYS A 358 -1.05 -23.62 10.51
N ASN A 359 -0.73 -22.61 11.32
CA ASN A 359 -1.42 -21.32 11.35
C ASN A 359 -0.61 -20.20 10.67
N THR A 360 0.63 -20.41 10.25
CA THR A 360 1.40 -19.36 9.55
C THR A 360 0.73 -18.98 8.23
N THR A 361 0.52 -17.68 7.99
CA THR A 361 -0.10 -17.19 6.75
C THR A 361 0.87 -17.14 5.58
N ILE A 362 0.35 -17.01 4.36
CA ILE A 362 1.22 -16.91 3.18
C ILE A 362 2.07 -15.63 3.22
N GLU A 363 1.55 -14.55 3.78
CA GLU A 363 2.26 -13.29 4.01
C GLU A 363 3.43 -13.46 4.98
N GLY A 364 3.19 -14.01 6.18
CA GLY A 364 4.23 -14.26 7.16
C GLY A 364 5.31 -15.22 6.64
N LEU A 365 4.89 -16.29 5.95
CA LEU A 365 5.81 -17.25 5.34
C LEU A 365 6.70 -16.61 4.26
N MET A 366 6.12 -15.82 3.34
CA MET A 366 6.89 -15.14 2.30
C MET A 366 7.78 -14.03 2.87
N ARG A 367 7.36 -13.35 3.95
CA ARG A 367 8.18 -12.37 4.65
C ARG A 367 9.44 -12.99 5.24
N ALA A 368 9.29 -14.04 6.06
CA ALA A 368 10.40 -14.75 6.67
C ALA A 368 11.35 -15.33 5.60
N PHE A 369 10.79 -15.90 4.53
CA PHE A 369 11.57 -16.38 3.38
C PHE A 369 12.41 -15.28 2.73
N PHE A 370 11.82 -14.13 2.37
CA PHE A 370 12.57 -13.05 1.72
C PHE A 370 13.55 -12.35 2.65
N GLU A 371 13.32 -12.36 3.96
CA GLU A 371 14.29 -11.86 4.95
C GLU A 371 15.53 -12.73 5.07
N ASP A 372 15.40 -14.06 4.94
CA ASP A 372 16.53 -14.99 4.84
C ASP A 372 17.25 -14.85 3.48
N VAL A 373 16.48 -14.91 2.38
CA VAL A 373 17.02 -14.80 1.00
C VAL A 373 17.75 -13.47 0.76
N GLU A 374 17.26 -12.35 1.30
CA GLU A 374 17.95 -11.06 1.19
C GLU A 374 19.32 -11.06 1.90
N ARG A 375 19.58 -11.92 2.92
CA ARG A 375 20.88 -11.97 3.64
C ARG A 375 21.97 -12.55 2.75
N GLY A 376 21.70 -13.71 2.14
CA GLY A 376 22.66 -14.42 1.30
C GLY A 376 22.63 -14.00 -0.18
N TYR A 377 21.44 -13.71 -0.72
CA TYR A 377 21.18 -13.67 -2.16
C TYR A 377 20.29 -12.49 -2.59
N PRO A 378 20.68 -11.23 -2.31
CA PRO A 378 19.88 -10.05 -2.67
C PRO A 378 19.59 -9.91 -4.18
N GLY A 379 20.37 -10.58 -5.03
CA GLY A 379 20.10 -10.68 -6.48
C GLY A 379 18.82 -11.44 -6.82
N ILE A 380 18.44 -12.46 -6.03
CA ILE A 380 17.21 -13.25 -6.24
C ILE A 380 15.98 -12.34 -6.03
N VAL A 381 15.97 -11.58 -4.94
CA VAL A 381 14.91 -10.61 -4.59
C VAL A 381 14.64 -9.65 -5.76
N ALA A 382 15.69 -9.08 -6.35
CA ALA A 382 15.58 -8.18 -7.49
C ALA A 382 15.10 -8.90 -8.78
N ASN A 383 15.46 -10.16 -8.98
CA ASN A 383 15.06 -10.93 -10.16
C ASN A 383 13.57 -11.33 -10.14
N VAL A 384 12.99 -11.59 -8.95
CA VAL A 384 11.54 -11.81 -8.80
C VAL A 384 10.77 -10.59 -9.32
N VAL A 385 11.11 -9.40 -8.83
CA VAL A 385 10.45 -8.14 -9.22
C VAL A 385 10.62 -7.84 -10.72
N ARG A 386 11.82 -8.03 -11.28
CA ARG A 386 12.10 -7.83 -12.72
C ARG A 386 11.38 -8.83 -13.64
N THR A 387 11.08 -10.03 -13.14
CA THR A 387 10.35 -11.03 -13.93
C THR A 387 8.91 -10.57 -14.16
N VAL A 388 8.27 -10.04 -13.11
CA VAL A 388 6.90 -9.48 -13.20
C VAL A 388 6.83 -8.25 -14.11
N GLU A 389 7.87 -7.43 -14.18
CA GLU A 389 7.94 -6.28 -15.10
C GLU A 389 7.85 -6.67 -16.59
N ARG A 390 8.12 -7.94 -16.92
CA ARG A 390 8.03 -8.47 -18.29
C ARG A 390 6.64 -9.00 -18.66
N PHE A 391 5.73 -9.10 -17.68
CA PHE A 391 4.37 -9.56 -17.93
C PHE A 391 3.54 -8.43 -18.53
N GLU A 392 2.72 -8.75 -19.52
CA GLU A 392 1.84 -7.79 -20.17
C GLU A 392 0.83 -7.21 -19.20
N ARG A 393 0.58 -5.90 -19.31
CA ARG A 393 -0.50 -5.25 -18.56
C ARG A 393 -1.79 -5.41 -19.35
N VAL A 394 -2.79 -6.02 -18.73
CA VAL A 394 -4.17 -5.95 -19.22
C VAL A 394 -4.65 -4.50 -19.02
N GLU A 395 -4.59 -3.69 -20.06
CA GLU A 395 -5.08 -2.32 -20.02
C GLU A 395 -6.60 -2.29 -20.23
N GLY A 396 -7.34 -1.80 -19.21
CA GLY A 396 -8.72 -1.37 -19.40
C GLY A 396 -8.71 -0.14 -20.33
N GLY A 397 -9.42 -0.24 -21.45
CA GLY A 397 -9.19 0.60 -22.63
C GLY A 397 -9.39 2.10 -22.39
N ALA A 398 -8.28 2.84 -22.30
CA ALA A 398 -8.26 4.31 -22.31
C ALA A 398 -7.15 4.84 -23.23
N GLY A 399 -7.18 4.49 -24.53
CA GLY A 399 -6.24 5.02 -25.52
C GLY A 399 -5.89 4.15 -26.74
N GLY A 400 -6.50 2.97 -26.93
CA GLY A 400 -6.24 2.11 -28.08
C GLY A 400 -7.22 2.34 -29.24
N ALA A 401 -6.76 2.98 -30.33
CA ALA A 401 -7.55 3.07 -31.55
C ALA A 401 -7.46 1.74 -32.34
N GLY A 402 -8.53 0.94 -32.33
CA GLY A 402 -8.62 -0.28 -33.13
C GLY A 402 -9.60 -1.30 -32.56
N GLY A 403 -10.84 -1.29 -33.07
CA GLY A 403 -11.86 -2.31 -32.73
C GLY A 403 -13.21 -1.68 -32.39
N ALA A 404 -13.99 -1.32 -33.41
CA ALA A 404 -15.41 -1.04 -33.21
C ALA A 404 -16.16 -2.35 -32.90
N ARG A 405 -16.89 -2.37 -31.80
CA ARG A 405 -18.03 -3.27 -31.56
C ARG A 405 -19.13 -2.45 -30.92
N ASP A 406 -20.27 -2.40 -31.60
CA ASP A 406 -21.47 -1.72 -31.13
C ASP A 406 -22.09 -2.49 -29.95
N GLY A 407 -22.47 -1.78 -28.89
CA GLY A 407 -23.03 -2.39 -27.67
C GLY A 407 -22.88 -1.51 -26.42
N ASP A 408 -23.94 -0.76 -26.11
CA ASP A 408 -24.32 -0.21 -24.80
C ASP A 408 -23.22 0.02 -23.73
N GLY A 409 -22.62 1.21 -23.73
CA GLY A 409 -22.44 2.09 -22.56
C GLY A 409 -21.58 1.69 -21.34
N ASP A 410 -21.35 0.41 -21.03
CA ASP A 410 -20.85 -0.07 -19.71
C ASP A 410 -19.47 -0.79 -19.78
N GLY A 411 -18.68 -0.43 -20.80
CA GLY A 411 -17.57 -1.25 -21.30
C GLY A 411 -16.32 -1.44 -20.42
N ASP A 412 -16.12 -0.71 -19.32
CA ASP A 412 -14.93 -0.87 -18.44
C ASP A 412 -15.27 -1.28 -17.00
N GLU A 413 -16.46 -0.93 -16.49
CA GLU A 413 -16.92 -1.37 -15.16
C GLU A 413 -17.27 -2.86 -15.14
N GLY A 414 -17.84 -3.39 -16.24
CA GLY A 414 -18.13 -4.82 -16.41
C GLY A 414 -16.89 -5.72 -16.28
N ARG A 415 -15.70 -5.20 -16.65
CA ARG A 415 -14.43 -5.95 -16.70
C ARG A 415 -13.57 -5.81 -15.44
N ARG A 416 -14.10 -5.27 -14.34
CA ARG A 416 -13.34 -5.11 -13.08
C ARG A 416 -13.83 -6.07 -12.00
N CYS A 417 -12.88 -6.73 -11.32
CA CYS A 417 -13.17 -7.53 -10.14
C CYS A 417 -13.82 -6.63 -9.06
N VAL A 418 -14.95 -7.04 -8.48
CA VAL A 418 -15.60 -6.20 -7.45
C VAL A 418 -14.71 -6.05 -6.21
N LEU A 419 -14.09 -7.12 -5.72
CA LEU A 419 -13.29 -7.06 -4.48
C LEU A 419 -11.97 -6.28 -4.64
N CYS A 420 -11.21 -6.52 -5.71
CA CYS A 420 -9.89 -5.87 -5.89
C CYS A 420 -9.85 -4.74 -6.93
N ARG A 421 -10.94 -4.47 -7.66
CA ARG A 421 -11.09 -3.43 -8.73
C ARG A 421 -10.05 -3.48 -9.86
N MET A 422 -9.30 -4.58 -9.94
CA MET A 422 -8.38 -4.89 -11.04
C MET A 422 -9.15 -5.32 -12.29
N VAL A 423 -8.62 -5.00 -13.47
CA VAL A 423 -9.19 -5.44 -14.76
C VAL A 423 -8.96 -6.94 -14.93
N VAL A 424 -10.04 -7.67 -15.16
CA VAL A 424 -10.09 -9.11 -15.47
C VAL A 424 -10.52 -9.23 -16.93
N LEU A 425 -9.81 -10.05 -17.70
CA LEU A 425 -10.19 -10.31 -19.10
C LEU A 425 -11.53 -11.03 -19.17
N ASP A 426 -12.28 -10.78 -20.23
CA ASP A 426 -13.58 -11.40 -20.50
C ASP A 426 -13.49 -12.94 -20.43
N GLY A 427 -14.51 -13.58 -19.86
CA GLY A 427 -14.54 -15.02 -19.58
C GLY A 427 -13.68 -15.50 -18.39
N ARG A 428 -12.82 -14.66 -17.79
CA ARG A 428 -11.92 -15.05 -16.67
C ARG A 428 -12.41 -14.65 -15.27
N PHE A 429 -13.70 -14.39 -15.09
CA PHE A 429 -14.28 -14.30 -13.76
C PHE A 429 -14.52 -15.70 -13.16
N GLY A 430 -14.50 -15.81 -11.82
CA GLY A 430 -14.56 -17.09 -11.12
C GLY A 430 -13.36 -18.00 -11.44
N GLY A 431 -13.60 -19.32 -11.44
CA GLY A 431 -12.58 -20.33 -11.75
C GLY A 431 -12.56 -20.81 -13.21
N VAL A 432 -13.65 -20.62 -13.97
CA VAL A 432 -13.88 -21.28 -15.27
C VAL A 432 -12.80 -20.92 -16.30
N GLY A 433 -12.50 -19.62 -16.50
CA GLY A 433 -11.48 -19.15 -17.46
C GLY A 433 -10.01 -19.25 -17.02
N TRP A 434 -9.70 -20.05 -15.99
CA TRP A 434 -8.33 -20.25 -15.46
C TRP A 434 -7.84 -21.69 -15.57
N GLY A 435 -8.73 -22.66 -15.74
CA GLY A 435 -8.34 -24.01 -16.15
C GLY A 435 -7.82 -23.95 -17.59
N GLY A 436 -6.55 -24.26 -17.80
CA GLY A 436 -5.90 -24.23 -19.12
C GLY A 436 -6.29 -25.39 -20.04
N ASP A 437 -7.54 -25.85 -19.95
CA ASP A 437 -8.06 -26.85 -20.88
C ASP A 437 -8.20 -26.22 -22.28
N GLN A 438 -7.82 -26.99 -23.30
CA GLN A 438 -7.78 -26.52 -24.70
C GLN A 438 -9.09 -26.81 -25.44
N GLY A 439 -10.14 -27.19 -24.72
CA GLY A 439 -11.51 -27.07 -25.19
C GLY A 439 -11.90 -25.60 -25.27
N GLY A 440 -12.06 -25.07 -26.49
CA GLY A 440 -12.71 -23.79 -26.68
C GLY A 440 -14.11 -23.86 -26.09
N GLY A 441 -14.40 -23.04 -25.08
CA GLY A 441 -15.76 -22.86 -24.59
C GLY A 441 -16.57 -22.18 -25.69
N GLU A 442 -17.20 -22.98 -26.54
CA GLU A 442 -18.37 -22.55 -27.29
C GLU A 442 -19.36 -21.97 -26.26
N MET A 443 -19.93 -20.82 -26.58
CA MET A 443 -21.03 -20.30 -25.78
C MET A 443 -22.20 -21.23 -26.05
N ASP A 444 -22.65 -21.96 -25.04
CA ASP A 444 -23.94 -22.65 -25.07
C ASP A 444 -25.03 -21.57 -25.21
N GLU A 445 -25.39 -21.28 -26.46
CA GLU A 445 -26.63 -20.62 -26.82
C GLU A 445 -27.75 -21.67 -26.69
N ASP A 446 -28.84 -21.29 -26.01
CA ASP A 446 -29.98 -22.12 -25.57
C ASP A 446 -29.72 -23.18 -24.46
N GLU A 447 -30.13 -22.85 -23.22
CA GLU A 447 -31.35 -23.40 -22.58
C GLU A 447 -31.49 -22.87 -21.12
N GLY A 448 -32.70 -22.50 -20.69
CA GLY A 448 -33.04 -22.42 -19.25
C GLY A 448 -33.22 -21.03 -18.61
N ASP A 449 -34.22 -20.27 -19.07
CA ASP A 449 -34.76 -19.09 -18.39
C ASP A 449 -35.44 -19.43 -17.05
N GLY A 450 -34.64 -19.56 -15.98
CA GLY A 450 -35.14 -19.83 -14.61
C GLY A 450 -34.35 -19.20 -13.45
N GLU A 451 -33.00 -19.22 -13.47
CA GLU A 451 -32.18 -18.97 -12.27
C GLU A 451 -31.29 -17.71 -12.36
N ARG A 452 -31.80 -16.60 -12.92
CA ARG A 452 -30.97 -15.44 -13.29
C ARG A 452 -30.65 -14.45 -12.16
N SER A 453 -31.23 -14.59 -10.95
CA SER A 453 -31.11 -13.56 -9.90
C SER A 453 -29.91 -13.74 -8.95
N GLU A 454 -29.76 -14.93 -8.34
CA GLU A 454 -28.93 -15.10 -7.13
C GLU A 454 -27.41 -15.03 -7.35
N ASN A 455 -26.93 -15.29 -8.57
CA ASN A 455 -25.50 -15.48 -8.83
C ASN A 455 -24.78 -14.23 -9.40
N LYS A 456 -25.47 -13.07 -9.48
CA LYS A 456 -24.95 -11.88 -10.17
C LYS A 456 -23.73 -11.23 -9.48
N GLY A 457 -23.63 -11.34 -8.14
CA GLY A 457 -22.51 -10.81 -7.35
C GLY A 457 -21.21 -11.62 -7.46
N ARG A 458 -21.30 -12.95 -7.36
CA ARG A 458 -20.13 -13.87 -7.49
C ARG A 458 -19.56 -13.88 -8.92
N ARG A 459 -20.38 -13.62 -9.95
CA ARG A 459 -19.98 -13.56 -11.37
C ARG A 459 -18.97 -12.46 -11.74
N ARG A 460 -18.63 -11.51 -10.85
CA ARG A 460 -17.59 -10.47 -11.09
C ARG A 460 -16.42 -10.50 -10.09
N LEU A 461 -16.07 -11.65 -9.54
CA LEU A 461 -14.82 -11.83 -8.78
C LEU A 461 -13.75 -12.50 -9.64
N CYS A 462 -12.50 -12.04 -9.57
CA CYS A 462 -11.39 -12.82 -10.12
C CYS A 462 -11.15 -14.08 -9.27
N TYR A 463 -10.55 -15.12 -9.85
CA TYR A 463 -10.24 -16.39 -9.19
C TYR A 463 -9.68 -16.25 -7.75
N GLY A 464 -8.62 -15.45 -7.58
CA GLY A 464 -8.03 -15.24 -6.25
C GLY A 464 -8.78 -14.27 -5.33
N CYS A 465 -9.92 -13.70 -5.74
CA CYS A 465 -10.83 -12.94 -4.86
C CYS A 465 -12.06 -13.76 -4.48
N SER A 466 -12.52 -14.69 -5.33
CA SER A 466 -13.55 -15.67 -4.97
C SER A 466 -13.12 -16.67 -3.88
N ARG A 467 -11.83 -16.67 -3.51
CA ARG A 467 -11.26 -17.42 -2.37
C ARG A 467 -11.10 -16.58 -1.09
N SER A 468 -11.39 -15.28 -1.16
CA SER A 468 -11.22 -14.30 -0.08
C SER A 468 -12.57 -13.71 0.37
N VAL A 469 -13.65 -14.42 0.04
CA VAL A 469 -15.05 -14.17 0.43
C VAL A 469 -15.65 -15.50 0.93
N PRO A 470 -16.73 -15.48 1.75
CA PRO A 470 -17.45 -16.69 2.16
C PRO A 470 -18.12 -17.45 1.00
#